data_AF-A0A972NFS7-F1
#
_entry.id   AF-A0A972NFS7-F1
#
_cell.length_a   1.000
_cell.length_b   1.000
_cell.length_c   1.000
_cell.angle_alpha   90.00
_cell.angle_beta   90.00
_cell.angle_gamma   90.00
#
_symmetry.space_group_name_H-M   'P 1'
#
loop_
_entity.id
_entity.type
_entity.pdbx_description
1 polymer ?
#
loop_
_entity_poly.entity_id
_entity_poly.type
_entity_poly.pdbx_seq_one_letter_code
_entity_poly.pdbx_strand_id
1 'polypeptide(L)'
;MGVIYGKVESPEDIKRINCTIRDEMLRVETPEQLTDLKKRSDYLCTLTFSPFWKKKFGPLVEKLREVACEENRVTVRLANYVAKVRGWDKEYHPWGEGKVDVEERLKEIPEEVMKEIVETTAKLTLTPEILEELRKSFCEIRKAMVVAETPEQLIALKNESNLLVALTKLPDFRERFASVIDKIDELVEKEEERTVETANIVAQANGWQLEFERWSENELREDETLEQYVERLMREEEIADRYVPTEVKYREGKVMWLVYYNPKRKRHYAKRVYFPGIVRNIKLEGPGVFKNRFGREVYGVRITYETLVGPATIKRGNVVIRLPERWVKRTKVVPLPEGATDVKLVEERPEFAYAIA
;
A
#
# COMPACT_ATOMS: atom_id res chain seq x y z
N MET A 1 -3.85 40.15 9.23
CA MET A 1 -3.83 38.75 9.70
C MET A 1 -4.83 38.00 8.83
N GLY A 2 -4.48 37.54 7.64
CA GLY A 2 -3.53 36.44 7.39
C GLY A 2 -4.39 35.19 7.15
N VAL A 3 -5.13 35.15 6.04
CA VAL A 3 -6.03 34.03 5.70
C VAL A 3 -5.14 32.87 5.24
N ILE A 4 -4.69 32.04 6.19
CA ILE A 4 -3.66 31.02 5.94
C ILE A 4 -4.16 29.94 4.94
N TYR A 5 -5.45 29.64 4.90
CA TYR A 5 -5.99 28.50 4.13
C TYR A 5 -7.02 28.82 3.03
N GLY A 6 -7.21 30.11 2.73
CA GLY A 6 -8.20 30.58 1.76
C GLY A 6 -9.63 30.64 2.30
N LYS A 7 -10.59 30.91 1.40
CA LYS A 7 -12.03 30.95 1.72
C LYS A 7 -12.62 29.54 1.69
N VAL A 8 -13.64 29.31 2.50
CA VAL A 8 -14.49 28.12 2.41
C VAL A 8 -15.73 28.49 1.62
N GLU A 9 -15.95 27.81 0.50
CA GLU A 9 -17.15 27.90 -0.33
C GLU A 9 -17.87 26.55 -0.44
N SER A 10 -17.18 25.43 -0.23
CA SER A 10 -17.77 24.08 -0.29
C SER A 10 -17.20 23.10 0.76
N PRO A 11 -17.80 21.89 0.91
CA PRO A 11 -17.23 20.83 1.73
C PRO A 11 -15.82 20.40 1.30
N GLU A 12 -15.53 20.43 0.00
CA GLU A 12 -14.23 20.10 -0.56
C GLU A 12 -13.13 21.06 -0.06
N ASP A 13 -13.45 22.33 0.17
CA ASP A 13 -12.53 23.26 0.82
C ASP A 13 -12.18 22.81 2.23
N ILE A 14 -13.15 22.33 3.02
CA ILE A 14 -12.89 21.86 4.39
C ILE A 14 -11.94 20.66 4.37
N LYS A 15 -12.14 19.72 3.43
CA LYS A 15 -11.23 18.58 3.22
C LYS A 15 -9.82 19.06 2.85
N ARG A 16 -9.70 19.92 1.84
CA ARG A 16 -8.41 20.47 1.38
C ARG A 16 -7.65 21.21 2.49
N ILE A 17 -8.36 22.01 3.29
CA ILE A 17 -7.77 22.73 4.42
C ILE A 17 -7.26 21.75 5.48
N ASN A 18 -8.07 20.78 5.91
CA ASN A 18 -7.62 19.79 6.89
C ASN A 18 -6.48 18.91 6.37
N CYS A 19 -6.46 18.61 5.08
CA CYS A 19 -5.33 17.97 4.44
C CYS A 19 -4.03 18.75 4.61
N THR A 20 -4.09 20.06 4.35
CA THR A 20 -2.93 20.95 4.50
C THR A 20 -2.50 21.04 5.97
N ILE A 21 -3.47 21.11 6.90
CA ILE A 21 -3.19 21.08 8.34
C ILE A 21 -2.45 19.80 8.72
N ARG A 22 -2.91 18.63 8.25
CA ARG A 22 -2.25 17.34 8.51
C ARG A 22 -0.84 17.28 7.92
N ASP A 23 -0.64 17.79 6.71
CA ASP A 23 0.68 17.86 6.09
C ASP A 23 1.64 18.77 6.91
N GLU A 24 1.15 19.88 7.47
CA GLU A 24 1.92 20.74 8.38
C GLU A 24 2.26 20.02 9.70
N MET A 25 1.39 19.13 10.21
CA MET A 25 1.62 18.40 11.46
C MET A 25 2.83 17.46 11.39
N LEU A 26 3.17 16.96 10.20
CA LEU A 26 4.32 16.08 10.01
C LEU A 26 5.65 16.80 10.35
N ARG A 27 5.70 18.12 10.10
CA ARG A 27 6.91 18.95 10.17
C ARG A 27 7.03 19.77 11.45
N VAL A 28 6.13 19.60 12.41
CA VAL A 28 6.18 20.35 13.67
C VAL A 28 7.34 19.89 14.55
N GLU A 29 7.98 20.85 15.22
CA GLU A 29 9.13 20.63 16.09
C GLU A 29 8.75 20.71 17.57
N THR A 30 7.58 21.28 17.87
CA THR A 30 7.13 21.52 19.24
C THR A 30 5.67 21.10 19.47
N PRO A 31 5.32 20.68 20.70
CA PRO A 31 3.93 20.35 21.03
C PRO A 31 2.98 21.55 20.93
N GLU A 32 3.47 22.78 21.06
CA GLU A 32 2.68 24.01 20.89
C GLU A 32 2.26 24.20 19.44
N GLN A 33 3.18 24.01 18.48
CA GLN A 33 2.86 24.06 17.05
C GLN A 33 1.80 23.02 16.68
N LEU A 34 1.96 21.78 17.17
CA LEU A 34 0.98 20.72 16.95
C LEU A 34 -0.41 21.08 17.53
N THR A 35 -0.42 21.67 18.72
CA THR A 35 -1.65 22.13 19.38
C THR A 35 -2.34 23.23 18.58
N ASP A 36 -1.59 24.17 18.01
CA ASP A 36 -2.15 25.24 17.17
C ASP A 36 -2.73 24.71 15.86
N LEU A 37 -2.09 23.71 15.25
CA LEU A 37 -2.63 23.00 14.07
C LEU A 37 -3.94 22.28 14.41
N LYS A 38 -3.99 21.58 15.55
CA LYS A 38 -5.23 20.95 16.02
C LYS A 38 -6.34 21.98 16.24
N LYS A 39 -6.04 23.11 16.87
CA LYS A 39 -7.02 24.20 17.09
C LYS A 39 -7.54 24.79 15.78
N ARG A 40 -6.74 24.86 14.72
CA ARG A 40 -7.19 25.32 13.39
C ARG A 40 -8.28 24.39 12.83
N SER A 41 -8.15 23.07 13.03
CA SER A 41 -9.19 22.11 12.67
C SER A 41 -10.45 22.28 13.54
N ASP A 42 -10.30 22.41 14.86
CA ASP A 42 -11.43 22.69 15.78
C ASP A 42 -12.21 23.95 15.42
N TYR A 43 -11.48 24.97 14.94
CA TYR A 43 -12.08 26.23 14.53
C TYR A 43 -13.01 26.05 13.32
N LEU A 44 -12.67 25.18 12.36
CA LEU A 44 -13.56 24.85 11.24
C LEU A 44 -14.86 24.21 11.71
N CYS A 45 -14.80 23.28 12.68
CA CYS A 45 -15.99 22.72 13.30
C CYS A 45 -16.83 23.83 13.95
N THR A 46 -16.20 24.68 14.77
CA THR A 46 -16.86 25.78 15.48
C THR A 46 -17.56 26.75 14.52
N LEU A 47 -16.92 27.10 13.40
CA LEU A 47 -17.47 28.00 12.39
C LEU A 47 -18.80 27.51 11.83
N THR A 48 -18.99 26.19 11.66
CA THR A 48 -20.23 25.60 11.12
C THR A 48 -21.44 25.74 12.05
N PHE A 49 -21.24 26.15 13.31
CA PHE A 49 -22.32 26.49 14.24
C PHE A 49 -22.61 27.99 14.30
N SER A 50 -21.74 28.82 13.71
CA SER A 50 -21.85 30.28 13.79
C SER A 50 -23.08 30.81 13.02
N PRO A 51 -23.74 31.89 13.50
CA PRO A 51 -24.82 32.54 12.77
C PRO A 51 -24.40 33.04 11.38
N PHE A 52 -23.14 33.45 11.24
CA PHE A 52 -22.60 33.91 9.96
C PHE A 52 -22.57 32.79 8.92
N TRP A 53 -22.06 31.60 9.27
CA TRP A 53 -22.05 30.45 8.35
C TRP A 53 -23.45 29.92 8.08
N LYS A 54 -24.35 29.91 9.09
CA LYS A 54 -25.77 29.59 8.88
C LYS A 54 -26.42 30.53 7.86
N LYS A 55 -26.11 31.83 7.92
CA LYS A 55 -26.61 32.82 6.96
C LYS A 55 -25.97 32.65 5.57
N LYS A 56 -24.66 32.37 5.50
CA LYS A 56 -23.92 32.22 4.23
C LYS A 56 -24.33 30.96 3.47
N PHE A 57 -24.36 29.81 4.15
CA PHE A 57 -24.51 28.51 3.52
C PHE A 57 -25.92 27.92 3.64
N GLY A 58 -26.78 28.49 4.48
CA GLY A 58 -28.14 28.00 4.67
C GLY A 58 -28.16 26.51 5.03
N PRO A 59 -28.98 25.67 4.37
CA PRO A 59 -29.05 24.23 4.62
C PRO A 59 -27.72 23.48 4.41
N LEU A 60 -26.82 23.97 3.55
CA LEU A 60 -25.52 23.32 3.27
C LEU A 60 -24.62 23.29 4.52
N VAL A 61 -24.89 24.16 5.51
CA VAL A 61 -24.10 24.22 6.75
C VAL A 61 -24.08 22.90 7.52
N GLU A 62 -25.13 22.08 7.40
CA GLU A 62 -25.19 20.77 8.05
C GLU A 62 -24.19 19.80 7.43
N LYS A 63 -24.09 19.75 6.08
CA LYS A 63 -23.07 18.96 5.38
C LYS A 63 -21.65 19.48 5.65
N LEU A 64 -21.46 20.79 5.70
CA LEU A 64 -20.17 21.38 6.07
C LEU A 64 -19.75 20.99 7.48
N ARG A 65 -20.71 20.96 8.42
CA ARG A 65 -20.47 20.53 9.81
C ARG A 65 -20.07 19.07 9.89
N GLU A 66 -20.78 18.21 9.18
CA GLU A 66 -20.50 16.79 9.11
C GLU A 66 -19.06 16.54 8.62
N VAL A 67 -18.71 17.11 7.47
CA VAL A 67 -17.36 17.00 6.89
C VAL A 67 -16.30 17.61 7.81
N ALA A 68 -16.56 18.77 8.44
CA ALA A 68 -15.62 19.36 9.38
C ALA A 68 -15.35 18.45 10.59
N CYS A 69 -16.39 17.80 11.14
CA CYS A 69 -16.24 16.90 12.28
C CYS A 69 -15.51 15.61 11.91
N GLU A 70 -15.79 15.05 10.72
CA GLU A 70 -15.07 13.89 10.19
C GLU A 70 -13.57 14.20 10.00
N GLU A 71 -13.25 15.29 9.29
CA GLU A 71 -11.89 15.72 9.06
C GLU A 71 -11.14 16.06 10.37
N ASN A 72 -11.85 16.63 11.36
CA ASN A 72 -11.28 16.90 12.68
C ASN A 72 -10.88 15.63 13.41
N ARG A 73 -11.70 14.58 13.37
CA ARG A 73 -11.36 13.29 14.02
C ARG A 73 -10.10 12.69 13.44
N VAL A 74 -9.97 12.66 12.11
CA VAL A 74 -8.74 12.17 11.47
C VAL A 74 -7.54 13.05 11.84
N THR A 75 -7.72 14.37 11.85
CA THR A 75 -6.66 15.32 12.22
C THR A 75 -6.22 15.14 13.67
N VAL A 76 -7.14 14.87 14.59
CA VAL A 76 -6.84 14.58 16.00
C VAL A 76 -6.12 13.24 16.15
N ARG A 77 -6.55 12.19 15.42
CA ARG A 77 -5.83 10.90 15.41
C ARG A 77 -4.39 11.07 14.96
N LEU A 78 -4.14 11.81 13.86
CA LEU A 78 -2.78 12.09 13.41
C LEU A 78 -1.99 12.90 14.46
N ALA A 79 -2.59 13.91 15.08
CA ALA A 79 -1.93 14.69 16.12
C ALA A 79 -1.49 13.81 17.30
N ASN A 80 -2.34 12.88 17.73
CA ASN A 80 -2.00 11.91 18.78
C ASN A 80 -0.89 10.95 18.34
N TYR A 81 -0.88 10.50 17.09
CA TYR A 81 0.23 9.70 16.56
C TYR A 81 1.56 10.47 16.56
N VAL A 82 1.55 11.72 16.09
CA VAL A 82 2.74 12.59 16.11
C VAL A 82 3.23 12.79 17.54
N ALA A 83 2.34 13.15 18.47
CA ALA A 83 2.71 13.34 19.88
C ALA A 83 3.33 12.07 20.49
N LYS A 84 2.74 10.91 20.21
CA LYS A 84 3.25 9.61 20.67
C LYS A 84 4.63 9.30 20.11
N VAL A 85 4.83 9.44 18.80
CA VAL A 85 6.12 9.19 18.13
C VAL A 85 7.21 10.14 18.63
N ARG A 86 6.86 11.39 18.89
CA ARG A 86 7.80 12.41 19.40
C ARG A 86 8.01 12.35 20.92
N GLY A 87 7.29 11.47 21.63
CA GLY A 87 7.38 11.33 23.08
C GLY A 87 6.86 12.55 23.85
N TRP A 88 5.91 13.29 23.28
CA TRP A 88 5.30 14.45 23.92
C TRP A 88 4.15 14.02 24.84
N ASP A 89 4.13 14.57 26.05
CA ASP A 89 3.04 14.39 27.02
C ASP A 89 1.84 15.27 26.65
N LYS A 90 1.20 14.93 25.52
CA LYS A 90 0.01 15.60 24.98
C LYS A 90 -0.97 14.56 24.46
N GLU A 91 -2.23 14.73 24.86
CA GLU A 91 -3.36 14.00 24.34
C GLU A 91 -4.39 14.99 23.80
N TYR A 92 -4.86 14.74 22.59
CA TYR A 92 -5.83 15.57 21.89
C TYR A 92 -7.16 14.81 21.77
N HIS A 93 -8.25 15.53 21.99
CA HIS A 93 -9.61 14.99 21.83
C HIS A 93 -10.34 15.64 20.65
N PRO A 94 -11.18 14.88 19.92
CA PRO A 94 -12.04 15.41 18.87
C PRO A 94 -12.89 16.58 19.36
N TRP A 95 -13.25 17.46 18.43
CA TRP A 95 -14.18 18.54 18.71
C TRP A 95 -15.61 17.98 18.87
N GLY A 96 -16.26 18.33 19.99
CA GLY A 96 -17.61 17.89 20.32
C GLY A 96 -17.70 16.43 20.80
N GLU A 97 -18.90 15.98 21.15
CA GLU A 97 -19.13 14.61 21.61
C GLU A 97 -19.04 13.59 20.47
N GLY A 98 -18.55 12.39 20.78
CA GLY A 98 -18.44 11.24 19.88
C GLY A 98 -19.79 10.84 19.30
N LYS A 99 -20.11 11.25 18.06
CA LYS A 99 -21.21 10.65 17.33
C LYS A 99 -20.75 9.30 16.79
N VAL A 100 -21.36 8.22 17.27
CA VAL A 100 -21.08 6.83 16.87
C VAL A 100 -21.06 6.68 15.34
N ASP A 101 -22.00 7.34 14.66
CA ASP A 101 -22.12 7.40 13.20
C ASP A 101 -20.82 7.84 12.50
N VAL A 102 -20.10 8.84 13.03
CA VAL A 102 -18.86 9.31 12.40
C VAL A 102 -17.75 8.27 12.55
N GLU A 103 -17.65 7.57 13.68
CA GLU A 103 -16.63 6.54 13.88
C GLU A 103 -16.88 5.31 13.02
N GLU A 104 -18.14 4.93 12.77
CA GLU A 104 -18.50 3.86 11.84
C GLU A 104 -18.09 4.22 10.41
N ARG A 105 -18.40 5.44 9.97
CA ARG A 105 -17.99 5.92 8.63
C ARG A 105 -16.47 5.96 8.43
N LEU A 106 -15.70 6.33 9.47
CA LEU A 106 -14.23 6.35 9.38
C LEU A 106 -13.63 4.97 9.07
N LYS A 107 -14.32 3.87 9.43
CA LYS A 107 -13.84 2.50 9.16
C LYS A 107 -14.00 2.08 7.70
N GLU A 108 -14.94 2.70 7.00
CA GLU A 108 -15.21 2.41 5.59
C GLU A 108 -14.22 3.14 4.66
N ILE A 109 -13.61 4.24 5.13
CA ILE A 109 -12.71 5.10 4.34
C ILE A 109 -11.57 4.33 3.64
N PRO A 110 -10.82 3.42 4.30
CA PRO A 110 -9.76 2.70 3.61
C PRO A 110 -10.24 1.94 2.38
N GLU A 111 -11.35 1.21 2.50
CA GLU A 111 -11.92 0.42 1.39
C GLU A 111 -12.50 1.33 0.28
N GLU A 112 -13.18 2.41 0.66
CA GLU A 112 -13.71 3.39 -0.28
C GLU A 112 -12.60 4.07 -1.10
N VAL A 113 -11.51 4.46 -0.45
CA VAL A 113 -10.38 5.13 -1.09
C VAL A 113 -9.65 4.19 -2.06
N MET A 114 -9.38 2.93 -1.66
CA MET A 114 -8.78 1.93 -2.56
C MET A 114 -9.63 1.76 -3.83
N LYS A 115 -10.95 1.65 -3.68
CA LYS A 115 -11.87 1.53 -4.82
C LYS A 115 -11.89 2.79 -5.70
N GLU A 116 -11.95 3.99 -5.11
CA GLU A 116 -11.98 5.26 -5.85
C GLU A 116 -10.71 5.44 -6.68
N ILE A 117 -9.53 5.09 -6.15
CA ILE A 117 -8.24 5.25 -6.84
C ILE A 117 -8.16 4.33 -8.04
N VAL A 118 -8.51 3.05 -7.90
CA VAL A 118 -8.54 2.11 -9.04
C VAL A 118 -9.49 2.61 -10.14
N GLU A 119 -10.66 3.11 -9.77
CA GLU A 119 -11.61 3.65 -10.75
C GLU A 119 -11.13 4.96 -11.40
N THR A 120 -10.46 5.83 -10.64
CA THR A 120 -9.98 7.13 -11.11
C THR A 120 -8.76 6.97 -12.00
N THR A 121 -7.82 6.11 -11.63
CA THR A 121 -6.61 5.79 -12.41
C THR A 121 -6.98 5.17 -13.77
N ALA A 122 -8.01 4.32 -13.82
CA ALA A 122 -8.56 3.78 -15.05
C ALA A 122 -9.24 4.83 -15.94
N LYS A 123 -9.67 5.96 -15.37
CA LYS A 123 -10.47 6.99 -16.05
C LYS A 123 -9.74 8.32 -16.24
N LEU A 124 -8.46 8.45 -15.87
CA LEU A 124 -7.69 9.70 -15.88
C LEU A 124 -7.97 10.53 -17.13
N THR A 125 -8.89 11.48 -16.96
CA THR A 125 -9.40 12.33 -18.03
C THR A 125 -8.43 13.47 -18.28
N LEU A 126 -8.46 13.94 -19.52
CA LEU A 126 -7.53 14.90 -20.10
C LEU A 126 -7.89 16.33 -19.64
N THR A 127 -7.92 16.58 -18.33
CA THR A 127 -8.32 17.86 -17.75
C THR A 127 -7.08 18.67 -17.32
N PRO A 128 -7.14 20.01 -17.44
CA PRO A 128 -6.15 20.91 -16.82
C PRO A 128 -6.04 20.79 -15.28
N GLU A 129 -6.89 19.97 -14.67
CA GLU A 129 -7.08 19.81 -13.23
C GLU A 129 -6.27 18.63 -12.65
N ILE A 130 -5.47 17.93 -13.47
CA ILE A 130 -4.68 16.75 -13.08
C ILE A 130 -3.83 16.95 -11.81
N LEU A 131 -3.25 18.14 -11.62
CA LEU A 131 -2.47 18.45 -10.42
C LEU A 131 -3.33 18.45 -9.16
N GLU A 132 -4.56 18.96 -9.24
CA GLU A 132 -5.49 18.96 -8.12
C GLU A 132 -6.07 17.56 -7.88
N GLU A 133 -6.35 16.80 -8.94
CA GLU A 133 -6.78 15.40 -8.85
C GLU A 133 -5.74 14.51 -8.17
N LEU A 134 -4.46 14.63 -8.57
CA LEU A 134 -3.35 13.91 -7.92
C LEU A 134 -3.24 14.30 -6.45
N ARG A 135 -3.23 15.61 -6.16
CA ARG A 135 -3.14 16.11 -4.78
C ARG A 135 -4.29 15.61 -3.92
N LYS A 136 -5.52 15.63 -4.45
CA LYS A 136 -6.70 15.09 -3.76
C LYS A 136 -6.54 13.58 -3.49
N SER A 137 -6.06 12.83 -4.48
CA SER A 137 -5.88 11.37 -4.34
C SER A 137 -4.87 11.04 -3.25
N PHE A 138 -3.69 11.65 -3.27
CA PHE A 138 -2.68 11.49 -2.21
C PHE A 138 -3.23 11.92 -0.83
N CYS A 139 -4.02 12.98 -0.79
CA CYS A 139 -4.64 13.44 0.45
C CYS A 139 -5.60 12.42 1.06
N GLU A 140 -6.49 11.83 0.24
CA GLU A 140 -7.46 10.83 0.69
C GLU A 140 -6.76 9.52 1.09
N ILE A 141 -5.66 9.13 0.40
CA ILE A 141 -4.80 8.02 0.84
C ILE A 141 -4.24 8.28 2.24
N ARG A 142 -3.61 9.44 2.46
CA ARG A 142 -3.05 9.77 3.79
C ARG A 142 -4.12 9.82 4.87
N LYS A 143 -5.31 10.32 4.55
CA LYS A 143 -6.47 10.28 5.46
C LYS A 143 -6.83 8.85 5.83
N ALA A 144 -6.93 7.96 4.84
CA ALA A 144 -7.19 6.53 5.03
C ALA A 144 -6.09 5.86 5.88
N MET A 145 -4.81 6.20 5.67
CA MET A 145 -3.70 5.64 6.45
C MET A 145 -3.81 5.96 7.93
N VAL A 146 -4.23 7.19 8.27
CA VAL A 146 -4.41 7.62 9.67
C VAL A 146 -5.51 6.82 10.38
N VAL A 147 -6.51 6.34 9.63
CA VAL A 147 -7.62 5.56 10.19
C VAL A 147 -7.47 4.05 10.01
N ALA A 148 -6.39 3.58 9.38
CA ALA A 148 -6.10 2.17 9.22
C ALA A 148 -6.01 1.48 10.59
N GLU A 149 -6.69 0.35 10.73
CA GLU A 149 -6.74 -0.44 11.96
C GLU A 149 -5.74 -1.60 11.94
N THR A 150 -5.25 -1.98 10.75
CA THR A 150 -4.30 -3.10 10.59
C THR A 150 -3.06 -2.74 9.77
N PRO A 151 -1.92 -3.42 9.99
CA PRO A 151 -0.73 -3.25 9.16
C PRO A 151 -0.99 -3.59 7.68
N GLU A 152 -1.85 -4.56 7.38
CA GLU A 152 -2.21 -4.93 6.01
C GLU A 152 -2.94 -3.80 5.29
N GLN A 153 -3.88 -3.11 5.96
CA GLN A 153 -4.54 -1.93 5.40
C GLN A 153 -3.55 -0.82 5.12
N LEU A 154 -2.59 -0.59 6.02
CA LEU A 154 -1.57 0.45 5.83
C LEU A 154 -0.65 0.12 4.64
N ILE A 155 -0.27 -1.16 4.47
CA ILE A 155 0.51 -1.63 3.32
C ILE A 155 -0.27 -1.44 2.01
N ALA A 156 -1.54 -1.83 1.97
CA ALA A 156 -2.39 -1.67 0.80
C ALA A 156 -2.51 -0.19 0.38
N LEU A 157 -2.78 0.70 1.34
CA LEU A 157 -2.84 2.14 1.09
C LEU A 157 -1.51 2.72 0.62
N LYS A 158 -0.37 2.19 1.09
CA LYS A 158 0.95 2.59 0.55
C LYS A 158 1.13 2.13 -0.89
N ASN A 159 0.66 0.93 -1.24
CA ASN A 159 0.70 0.44 -2.61
C ASN A 159 -0.17 1.30 -3.55
N GLU A 160 -1.32 1.79 -3.08
CA GLU A 160 -2.12 2.76 -3.84
C GLU A 160 -1.36 4.07 -4.11
N SER A 161 -0.61 4.57 -3.13
CA SER A 161 0.30 5.72 -3.33
C SER A 161 1.37 5.41 -4.38
N ASN A 162 1.98 4.22 -4.29
CA ASN A 162 2.99 3.77 -5.26
C ASN A 162 2.44 3.67 -6.67
N LEU A 163 1.19 3.20 -6.80
CA LEU A 163 0.48 3.18 -8.07
C LEU A 163 0.42 4.60 -8.63
N LEU A 164 -0.09 5.59 -7.89
CA LEU A 164 -0.14 6.99 -8.35
C LEU A 164 1.24 7.51 -8.83
N VAL A 165 2.30 7.24 -8.06
CA VAL A 165 3.66 7.63 -8.45
C VAL A 165 4.06 6.95 -9.76
N ALA A 166 3.92 5.63 -9.84
CA ALA A 166 4.31 4.83 -10.99
C ALA A 166 3.58 5.27 -12.27
N LEU A 167 2.28 5.57 -12.19
CA LEU A 167 1.49 6.05 -13.33
C LEU A 167 2.09 7.31 -13.94
N THR A 168 2.60 8.24 -13.12
CA THR A 168 3.19 9.49 -13.61
C THR A 168 4.51 9.31 -14.37
N LYS A 169 5.17 8.16 -14.18
CA LYS A 169 6.45 7.84 -14.82
C LYS A 169 6.29 7.05 -16.12
N LEU A 170 5.09 6.54 -16.41
CA LEU A 170 4.85 5.75 -17.62
C LEU A 170 5.01 6.60 -18.90
N PRO A 171 5.58 6.04 -19.99
CA PRO A 171 5.84 6.78 -21.23
C PRO A 171 4.62 7.52 -21.79
N ASP A 172 3.49 6.84 -21.90
CA ASP A 172 2.25 7.41 -22.44
C ASP A 172 1.72 8.57 -21.57
N PHE A 173 1.88 8.48 -20.24
CA PHE A 173 1.51 9.56 -19.32
C PHE A 173 2.42 10.78 -19.55
N ARG A 174 3.74 10.56 -19.65
CA ARG A 174 4.71 11.63 -19.85
C ARG A 174 4.54 12.32 -21.21
N GLU A 175 4.27 11.57 -22.27
CA GLU A 175 3.96 12.13 -23.59
C GLU A 175 2.68 12.99 -23.50
N ARG A 176 1.64 12.45 -22.86
CA ARG A 176 0.33 13.10 -22.75
C ARG A 176 0.36 14.38 -21.91
N PHE A 177 1.24 14.47 -20.90
CA PHE A 177 1.36 15.63 -20.00
C PHE A 177 2.69 16.38 -20.15
N ALA A 178 3.37 16.25 -21.29
CA ALA A 178 4.71 16.81 -21.51
C ALA A 178 4.84 18.31 -21.17
N SER A 179 3.77 19.11 -21.33
CA SER A 179 3.77 20.55 -21.04
C SER A 179 3.77 20.91 -19.54
N VAL A 180 3.41 19.97 -18.67
CA VAL A 180 3.28 20.18 -17.22
C VAL A 180 3.99 19.09 -16.40
N ILE A 181 4.72 18.18 -17.05
CA ILE A 181 5.32 17.00 -16.41
C ILE A 181 6.26 17.37 -15.27
N ASP A 182 7.07 18.42 -15.42
CA ASP A 182 7.98 18.88 -14.36
C ASP A 182 7.21 19.29 -13.09
N LYS A 183 6.03 19.93 -13.26
CA LYS A 183 5.17 20.32 -12.13
C LYS A 183 4.49 19.10 -11.51
N ILE A 184 4.15 18.11 -12.32
CA ILE A 184 3.60 16.83 -11.83
C ILE A 184 4.67 16.10 -11.02
N ASP A 185 5.90 16.01 -11.54
CA ASP A 185 7.01 15.35 -10.87
C ASP A 185 7.31 16.05 -9.51
N GLU A 186 7.40 17.38 -9.50
CA GLU A 186 7.61 18.14 -8.25
C GLU A 186 6.47 17.92 -7.23
N LEU A 187 5.21 17.88 -7.70
CA LEU A 187 4.05 17.62 -6.85
C LEU A 187 4.11 16.20 -6.28
N VAL A 188 4.28 15.20 -7.14
CA VAL A 188 4.26 13.77 -6.79
C VAL A 188 5.39 13.45 -5.83
N GLU A 189 6.60 14.00 -6.02
CA GLU A 189 7.71 13.79 -5.09
C GLU A 189 7.41 14.31 -3.69
N LYS A 190 6.81 15.51 -3.58
CA LYS A 190 6.41 16.09 -2.29
C LYS A 190 5.28 15.31 -1.63
N GLU A 191 4.30 14.86 -2.41
CA GLU A 191 3.16 14.10 -1.90
C GLU A 191 3.56 12.69 -1.48
N GLU A 192 4.46 12.04 -2.21
CA GLU A 192 5.04 10.74 -1.85
C GLU A 192 5.88 10.84 -0.57
N GLU A 193 6.70 11.89 -0.41
CA GLU A 193 7.45 12.14 0.84
C GLU A 193 6.51 12.23 2.05
N ARG A 194 5.44 13.03 1.95
CA ARG A 194 4.43 13.17 3.01
C ARG A 194 3.71 11.85 3.30
N THR A 195 3.47 11.05 2.26
CA THR A 195 2.74 9.79 2.38
C THR A 195 3.60 8.73 3.07
N VAL A 196 4.89 8.63 2.73
CA VAL A 196 5.86 7.80 3.45
C VAL A 196 5.98 8.23 4.91
N GLU A 197 6.12 9.53 5.17
CA GLU A 197 6.21 10.06 6.53
C GLU A 197 4.95 9.75 7.36
N THR A 198 3.77 9.94 6.77
CA THR A 198 2.48 9.57 7.40
C THR A 198 2.41 8.08 7.72
N ALA A 199 2.75 7.21 6.76
CA ALA A 199 2.71 5.77 6.96
C ALA A 199 3.66 5.32 8.08
N ASN A 200 4.87 5.86 8.13
CA ASN A 200 5.85 5.55 9.17
C ASN A 200 5.41 6.06 10.55
N ILE A 201 4.81 7.25 10.64
CA ILE A 201 4.24 7.77 11.89
C ILE A 201 3.12 6.85 12.39
N VAL A 202 2.20 6.43 11.50
CA VAL A 202 1.10 5.53 11.86
C VAL A 202 1.64 4.17 12.33
N ALA A 203 2.59 3.59 11.60
CA ALA A 203 3.21 2.31 11.95
C ALA A 203 3.90 2.38 13.32
N GLN A 204 4.74 3.39 13.54
CA GLN A 204 5.47 3.57 14.78
C GLN A 204 4.53 3.85 15.96
N ALA A 205 3.52 4.71 15.77
CA ALA A 205 2.55 5.01 16.81
C ALA A 205 1.72 3.77 17.21
N ASN A 206 1.43 2.86 16.28
CA ASN A 206 0.73 1.61 16.57
C ASN A 206 1.65 0.46 16.99
N GLY A 207 2.98 0.66 16.98
CA GLY A 207 3.96 -0.38 17.32
C GLY A 207 4.09 -1.47 16.26
N TRP A 208 3.66 -1.20 15.02
CA TRP A 208 3.82 -2.11 13.90
C TRP A 208 5.27 -2.14 13.44
N GLN A 209 5.81 -3.34 13.21
CA GLN A 209 7.17 -3.54 12.73
C GLN A 209 7.22 -3.35 11.20
N LEU A 210 6.90 -2.13 10.75
CA LEU A 210 6.87 -1.74 9.34
C LEU A 210 7.69 -0.47 9.16
N GLU A 211 8.45 -0.43 8.08
CA GLU A 211 9.15 0.74 7.61
C GLU A 211 8.88 0.88 6.12
N PHE A 212 8.39 2.06 5.73
CA PHE A 212 8.07 2.39 4.36
C PHE A 212 9.14 3.29 3.78
N GLU A 213 9.53 2.97 2.55
CA GLU A 213 10.47 3.76 1.76
C GLU A 213 9.73 4.48 0.63
N ARG A 214 10.42 5.45 0.02
CA ARG A 214 9.93 6.09 -1.20
C ARG A 214 9.90 5.09 -2.34
N TRP A 215 8.89 5.21 -3.19
CA TRP A 215 8.80 4.43 -4.40
C TRP A 215 10.05 4.58 -5.28
N SER A 216 10.48 3.48 -5.93
CA SER A 216 11.68 3.44 -6.78
C SER A 216 11.35 3.05 -8.22
N GLU A 217 11.96 3.76 -9.18
CA GLU A 217 11.72 3.57 -10.62
C GLU A 217 12.16 2.19 -11.15
N ASN A 218 12.96 1.46 -10.37
CA ASN A 218 13.37 0.07 -10.67
C ASN A 218 12.18 -0.91 -10.73
N GLU A 219 11.00 -0.50 -10.27
CA GLU A 219 9.77 -1.30 -10.28
C GLU A 219 9.00 -1.22 -11.61
N LEU A 220 9.35 -0.27 -12.49
CA LEU A 220 8.76 -0.15 -13.83
C LEU A 220 9.53 -0.97 -14.86
N ARG A 221 8.78 -1.53 -15.82
CA ARG A 221 9.37 -2.09 -17.04
C ARG A 221 9.36 -1.01 -18.12
N GLU A 222 10.47 -0.88 -18.83
CA GLU A 222 10.67 0.16 -19.86
C GLU A 222 9.65 0.09 -21.02
N ASP A 223 8.94 -1.03 -21.17
CA ASP A 223 8.02 -1.34 -22.27
C ASP A 223 6.54 -1.55 -21.85
N GLU A 224 6.19 -1.34 -20.58
CA GLU A 224 4.83 -1.62 -20.06
C GLU A 224 3.91 -0.39 -20.18
N THR A 225 2.72 -0.56 -20.78
CA THR A 225 1.70 0.50 -20.88
C THR A 225 0.88 0.62 -19.60
N LEU A 226 0.12 1.72 -19.44
CA LEU A 226 -0.79 1.98 -18.31
C LEU A 226 -1.72 0.80 -18.01
N GLU A 227 -2.37 0.31 -19.07
CA GLU A 227 -3.33 -0.78 -19.00
C GLU A 227 -2.65 -2.09 -18.58
N GLN A 228 -1.44 -2.35 -19.08
CA GLN A 228 -0.67 -3.53 -18.72
C GLN A 228 -0.16 -3.49 -17.28
N TYR A 229 0.27 -2.32 -16.80
CA TYR A 229 0.72 -2.09 -15.43
C TYR A 229 -0.43 -2.28 -14.43
N VAL A 230 -1.57 -1.64 -14.68
CA VAL A 230 -2.77 -1.76 -13.83
C VAL A 230 -3.31 -3.20 -13.87
N GLU A 231 -3.43 -3.84 -15.03
CA GLU A 231 -3.86 -5.25 -15.09
C GLU A 231 -2.90 -6.19 -14.35
N ARG A 232 -1.59 -5.92 -14.37
CA ARG A 232 -0.61 -6.71 -13.63
C ARG A 232 -0.79 -6.54 -12.14
N LEU A 233 -0.93 -5.32 -11.65
CA LEU A 233 -1.15 -5.03 -10.23
C LEU A 233 -2.48 -5.60 -9.75
N MET A 234 -3.58 -5.41 -10.48
CA MET A 234 -4.89 -6.00 -10.14
C MET A 234 -4.81 -7.54 -10.09
N ARG A 235 -4.05 -8.18 -10.99
CA ARG A 235 -3.80 -9.63 -10.90
C ARG A 235 -2.92 -9.99 -9.70
N GLU A 236 -1.91 -9.19 -9.37
CA GLU A 236 -1.04 -9.41 -8.21
C GLU A 236 -1.83 -9.26 -6.90
N GLU A 237 -2.76 -8.30 -6.81
CA GLU A 237 -3.69 -8.11 -5.69
C GLU A 237 -4.77 -9.19 -5.62
N GLU A 238 -5.42 -9.56 -6.73
CA GLU A 238 -6.34 -10.71 -6.76
C GLU A 238 -5.64 -12.01 -6.34
N ILE A 239 -4.35 -12.14 -6.67
CA ILE A 239 -3.51 -13.23 -6.19
C ILE A 239 -3.25 -13.07 -4.69
N ALA A 240 -2.98 -11.87 -4.18
CA ALA A 240 -2.73 -11.55 -2.78
C ALA A 240 -3.97 -11.74 -1.87
N ASP A 241 -5.15 -11.33 -2.31
CA ASP A 241 -6.43 -11.54 -1.61
C ASP A 241 -6.80 -13.04 -1.55
N ARG A 242 -6.43 -13.80 -2.58
CA ARG A 242 -6.55 -15.27 -2.57
C ARG A 242 -5.37 -15.96 -1.87
N TYR A 243 -4.34 -15.20 -1.51
CA TYR A 243 -3.11 -15.70 -0.92
C TYR A 243 -3.24 -15.77 0.60
N VAL A 244 -3.57 -16.96 1.08
CA VAL A 244 -3.24 -17.35 2.45
C VAL A 244 -1.72 -17.30 2.60
N PRO A 245 -1.15 -16.51 3.54
CA PRO A 245 0.29 -16.44 3.78
C PRO A 245 0.87 -17.83 3.85
N THR A 246 1.90 -18.10 3.04
CA THR A 246 2.46 -19.45 2.89
C THR A 246 2.96 -20.02 4.22
N GLU A 247 3.32 -19.15 5.17
CA GLU A 247 3.72 -19.47 6.55
C GLU A 247 2.56 -20.01 7.39
N VAL A 248 1.35 -19.47 7.21
CA VAL A 248 0.11 -19.97 7.84
C VAL A 248 -0.37 -21.26 7.16
N LYS A 249 -0.05 -21.42 5.86
CA LYS A 249 -0.43 -22.60 5.06
C LYS A 249 0.40 -23.86 5.36
N TYR A 250 1.58 -23.71 5.97
CA TYR A 250 2.44 -24.82 6.35
C TYR A 250 2.94 -24.63 7.79
N ARG A 251 2.12 -25.02 8.77
CA ARG A 251 2.51 -25.10 10.20
C ARG A 251 3.79 -25.94 10.45
N GLU A 252 4.23 -26.73 9.46
CA GLU A 252 5.42 -27.60 9.51
C GLU A 252 6.23 -27.58 8.19
N GLY A 253 6.35 -26.45 7.48
CA GLY A 253 7.05 -26.42 6.17
C GLY A 253 8.58 -26.70 6.24
N LYS A 254 9.14 -27.42 5.26
CA LYS A 254 10.60 -27.60 5.10
C LYS A 254 11.18 -26.49 4.21
N VAL A 255 12.19 -25.77 4.70
CA VAL A 255 12.91 -24.75 3.93
C VAL A 255 14.23 -25.34 3.42
N MET A 256 14.53 -25.13 2.13
CA MET A 256 15.86 -25.40 1.57
C MET A 256 16.40 -24.15 0.87
N TRP A 257 17.71 -24.08 0.68
CA TRP A 257 18.40 -22.99 0.03
C TRP A 257 18.85 -23.40 -1.37
N LEU A 258 18.36 -22.69 -2.38
CA LEU A 258 18.86 -22.75 -3.75
C LEU A 258 20.06 -21.82 -3.88
N VAL A 259 21.24 -22.40 -3.98
CA VAL A 259 22.50 -21.71 -4.17
C VAL A 259 22.85 -21.68 -5.66
N TYR A 260 23.40 -20.57 -6.13
CA TYR A 260 23.94 -20.44 -7.47
C TYR A 260 25.02 -19.37 -7.54
N TYR A 261 25.94 -19.50 -8.50
CA TYR A 261 26.90 -18.47 -8.87
C TYR A 261 26.35 -17.58 -9.98
N ASN A 262 26.42 -16.26 -9.80
CA ASN A 262 26.04 -15.29 -10.81
C ASN A 262 27.30 -14.77 -11.52
N PRO A 263 27.54 -15.12 -12.80
CA PRO A 263 28.76 -14.72 -13.50
C PRO A 263 28.85 -13.21 -13.75
N LYS A 264 27.72 -12.53 -13.95
CA LYS A 264 27.70 -11.07 -14.18
C LYS A 264 28.12 -10.30 -12.91
N ARG A 265 27.71 -10.80 -11.74
CA ARG A 265 28.00 -10.18 -10.43
C ARG A 265 29.21 -10.80 -9.71
N LYS A 266 29.82 -11.82 -10.30
CA LYS A 266 31.00 -12.56 -9.80
C LYS A 266 30.89 -13.00 -8.34
N ARG A 267 29.71 -13.47 -7.91
CA ARG A 267 29.47 -13.93 -6.52
C ARG A 267 28.38 -14.99 -6.43
N HIS A 268 28.39 -15.74 -5.33
CA HIS A 268 27.33 -16.68 -4.99
C HIS A 268 26.10 -15.97 -4.40
N TYR A 269 24.94 -16.54 -4.66
CA TYR A 269 23.65 -16.11 -4.14
C TYR A 269 22.92 -17.33 -3.59
N ALA A 270 22.07 -17.09 -2.59
CA ALA A 270 21.18 -18.09 -2.03
C ALA A 270 19.74 -17.58 -2.06
N LYS A 271 18.80 -18.43 -2.49
CA LYS A 271 17.35 -18.17 -2.46
C LYS A 271 16.66 -19.22 -1.60
N ARG A 272 15.74 -18.82 -0.73
CA ARG A 272 14.91 -19.76 0.03
C ARG A 272 13.87 -20.40 -0.87
N VAL A 273 13.72 -21.71 -0.76
CA VAL A 273 12.69 -22.50 -1.44
C VAL A 273 11.91 -23.28 -0.40
N TYR A 274 10.63 -22.97 -0.30
CA TYR A 274 9.73 -23.57 0.69
C TYR A 274 9.03 -24.80 0.12
N PHE A 275 9.02 -25.88 0.91
CA PHE A 275 8.33 -27.13 0.65
C PHE A 275 7.29 -27.42 1.75
N PRO A 276 6.23 -28.19 1.43
CA PRO A 276 5.34 -28.75 2.46
C PRO A 276 6.12 -29.61 3.47
N GLY A 277 5.58 -29.78 4.68
CA GLY A 277 6.26 -30.52 5.74
C GLY A 277 6.54 -31.99 5.45
N ILE A 278 5.62 -32.66 4.76
CA ILE A 278 5.80 -34.04 4.31
C ILE A 278 6.16 -34.02 2.82
N VAL A 279 7.46 -33.98 2.52
CA VAL A 279 8.01 -33.94 1.16
C VAL A 279 9.05 -35.04 0.95
N ARG A 280 9.06 -35.64 -0.24
CA ARG A 280 10.07 -36.62 -0.67
C ARG A 280 10.42 -36.49 -2.15
N ASN A 281 11.45 -37.20 -2.59
CA ASN A 281 11.85 -37.30 -4.00
C ASN A 281 12.11 -35.93 -4.65
N ILE A 282 12.76 -35.01 -3.92
CA ILE A 282 13.12 -33.68 -4.43
C ILE A 282 14.22 -33.84 -5.49
N LYS A 283 13.95 -33.37 -6.71
CA LYS A 283 14.89 -33.39 -7.83
C LYS A 283 15.02 -31.99 -8.42
N LEU A 284 16.25 -31.56 -8.62
CA LEU A 284 16.62 -30.30 -9.25
C LEU A 284 17.05 -30.56 -10.70
N GLU A 285 16.49 -29.81 -11.64
CA GLU A 285 16.81 -29.83 -13.07
C GLU A 285 17.15 -28.42 -13.53
N GLY A 286 18.21 -28.28 -14.34
CA GLY A 286 18.72 -27.00 -14.84
C GLY A 286 20.11 -26.66 -14.30
N PRO A 287 20.60 -25.43 -14.53
CA PRO A 287 19.85 -24.27 -15.04
C PRO A 287 19.47 -24.38 -16.53
N GLY A 288 18.35 -23.79 -16.91
CA GLY A 288 17.82 -23.81 -18.28
C GLY A 288 16.50 -23.04 -18.41
N VAL A 289 15.89 -23.06 -19.60
CA VAL A 289 14.60 -22.39 -19.84
C VAL A 289 13.45 -23.34 -19.53
N PHE A 290 12.53 -22.89 -18.67
CA PHE A 290 11.37 -23.67 -18.25
C PHE A 290 10.09 -22.84 -18.30
N LYS A 291 8.97 -23.48 -18.64
CA LYS A 291 7.64 -22.87 -18.53
C LYS A 291 7.17 -22.88 -17.08
N ASN A 292 6.84 -21.71 -16.53
CA ASN A 292 6.31 -21.57 -15.18
C ASN A 292 4.81 -21.91 -15.11
N ARG A 293 4.20 -21.83 -13.91
CA ARG A 293 2.77 -22.14 -13.69
C ARG A 293 1.80 -21.26 -14.49
N PHE A 294 2.28 -20.13 -15.02
CA PHE A 294 1.54 -19.17 -15.83
C PHE A 294 1.80 -19.34 -17.34
N GLY A 295 2.53 -20.40 -17.75
CA GLY A 295 2.84 -20.68 -19.15
C GLY A 295 3.99 -19.86 -19.75
N ARG A 296 4.58 -18.94 -19.00
CA ARG A 296 5.71 -18.09 -19.46
C ARG A 296 7.03 -18.84 -19.39
N GLU A 297 7.89 -18.64 -20.38
CA GLU A 297 9.25 -19.18 -20.40
C GLU A 297 10.18 -18.32 -19.54
N VAL A 298 10.91 -18.98 -18.64
CA VAL A 298 11.78 -18.32 -17.67
C VAL A 298 13.08 -19.12 -17.54
N TYR A 299 14.22 -18.44 -17.59
CA TYR A 299 15.51 -19.03 -17.28
C TYR A 299 15.63 -19.27 -15.77
N GLY A 300 15.99 -20.49 -15.38
CA GLY A 300 15.98 -20.87 -13.97
C GLY A 300 16.23 -22.34 -13.74
N VAL A 301 15.66 -22.87 -12.67
CA VAL A 301 15.65 -24.31 -12.36
C VAL A 301 14.23 -24.82 -12.18
N ARG A 302 14.05 -26.10 -12.51
CA ARG A 302 12.83 -26.85 -12.21
C ARG A 302 13.10 -27.78 -11.05
N ILE A 303 12.31 -27.64 -10.00
CA ILE A 303 12.32 -28.51 -8.83
C ILE A 303 11.06 -29.36 -8.85
N THR A 304 11.22 -30.68 -8.93
CA THR A 304 10.11 -31.63 -8.82
C THR A 304 10.18 -32.35 -7.48
N TYR A 305 9.03 -32.56 -6.84
CA TYR A 305 8.95 -33.25 -5.56
C TYR A 305 7.59 -33.91 -5.39
N GLU A 306 7.49 -34.83 -4.45
CA GLU A 306 6.22 -35.44 -4.04
C GLU A 306 5.83 -34.94 -2.66
N THR A 307 4.56 -34.60 -2.48
CA THR A 307 4.00 -34.19 -1.19
C THR A 307 2.73 -34.98 -0.89
N LEU A 308 2.52 -35.27 0.39
CA LEU A 308 1.26 -35.83 0.86
C LEU A 308 0.19 -34.74 0.80
N VAL A 309 -0.97 -35.06 0.22
CA VAL A 309 -2.14 -34.19 0.19
C VAL A 309 -3.25 -34.92 0.93
N GLY A 310 -3.77 -34.30 1.99
CA GLY A 310 -4.87 -34.83 2.79
C GLY A 310 -6.16 -35.05 1.98
N PRO A 311 -7.15 -35.74 2.55
CA PRO A 311 -8.41 -36.02 1.87
C PRO A 311 -9.11 -34.70 1.50
N ALA A 312 -9.69 -34.65 0.30
CA ALA A 312 -10.34 -33.45 -0.22
C ALA A 312 -11.64 -33.81 -0.93
N THR A 313 -12.67 -32.99 -0.77
CA THR A 313 -13.94 -33.15 -1.51
C THR A 313 -14.02 -32.08 -2.58
N ILE A 314 -14.08 -32.48 -3.85
CA ILE A 314 -14.27 -31.58 -4.99
C ILE A 314 -15.76 -31.62 -5.37
N LYS A 315 -16.40 -30.44 -5.41
CA LYS A 315 -17.74 -30.28 -5.99
C LYS A 315 -17.61 -29.61 -7.35
N ARG A 316 -18.12 -30.25 -8.41
CA ARG A 316 -18.17 -29.68 -9.77
C ARG A 316 -19.58 -29.87 -10.32
N GLY A 317 -20.38 -28.81 -10.32
CA GLY A 317 -21.81 -28.91 -10.55
C GLY A 317 -22.48 -29.84 -9.52
N ASN A 318 -23.25 -30.82 -9.98
CA ASN A 318 -23.91 -31.81 -9.12
C ASN A 318 -23.04 -33.01 -8.72
N VAL A 319 -21.79 -33.08 -9.17
CA VAL A 319 -20.89 -34.20 -8.87
C VAL A 319 -20.02 -33.88 -7.66
N VAL A 320 -20.08 -34.73 -6.64
CA VAL A 320 -19.23 -34.66 -5.45
C VAL A 320 -18.19 -35.78 -5.50
N ILE A 321 -16.92 -35.43 -5.67
CA ILE A 321 -15.80 -36.37 -5.73
C ILE A 321 -15.04 -36.29 -4.41
N ARG A 322 -15.03 -37.39 -3.66
CA ARG A 322 -14.19 -37.53 -2.45
C ARG A 322 -12.85 -38.13 -2.87
N LEU A 323 -11.79 -37.37 -2.65
CA LEU A 323 -10.43 -37.80 -2.93
C LEU A 323 -9.78 -38.24 -1.63
N PRO A 324 -9.21 -39.47 -1.58
CA PRO A 324 -8.46 -39.92 -0.41
C PRO A 324 -7.15 -39.15 -0.28
N GLU A 325 -6.53 -39.31 0.88
CA GLU A 325 -5.13 -38.91 1.07
C GLU A 325 -4.25 -39.60 0.02
N ARG A 326 -3.35 -38.83 -0.59
CA ARG A 326 -2.50 -39.34 -1.67
C ARG A 326 -1.23 -38.52 -1.83
N TRP A 327 -0.20 -39.16 -2.37
CA TRP A 327 1.00 -38.48 -2.81
C TRP A 327 0.77 -37.82 -4.17
N VAL A 328 1.11 -36.54 -4.27
CA VAL A 328 0.99 -35.77 -5.52
C VAL A 328 2.35 -35.22 -5.91
N LYS A 329 2.73 -35.44 -7.17
CA LYS A 329 3.92 -34.82 -7.76
C LYS A 329 3.65 -33.35 -8.04
N ARG A 330 4.56 -32.49 -7.60
CA ARG A 330 4.53 -31.05 -7.79
C ARG A 330 5.79 -30.58 -8.49
N THR A 331 5.65 -29.48 -9.20
CA THR A 331 6.75 -28.82 -9.91
C THR A 331 6.79 -27.36 -9.49
N LYS A 332 7.96 -26.89 -9.05
CA LYS A 332 8.28 -25.48 -8.82
C LYS A 332 9.31 -25.06 -9.86
N VAL A 333 9.08 -23.92 -10.51
CA VAL A 333 10.07 -23.30 -11.40
C VAL A 333 10.58 -22.05 -10.69
N VAL A 334 11.88 -21.98 -10.45
CA VAL A 334 12.52 -20.88 -9.72
C VAL A 334 13.36 -20.05 -10.70
N PRO A 335 13.05 -18.77 -10.93
CA PRO A 335 13.80 -17.91 -11.84
C PRO A 335 15.22 -17.68 -11.32
N LEU A 336 16.20 -17.76 -12.22
CA LEU A 336 17.59 -17.39 -11.97
C LEU A 336 18.06 -16.39 -13.05
N PRO A 337 19.08 -15.56 -12.76
CA PRO A 337 19.75 -14.77 -13.78
C PRO A 337 20.28 -15.67 -14.90
N GLU A 338 20.16 -15.20 -16.13
CA GLU A 338 20.69 -15.91 -17.30
C GLU A 338 22.20 -16.11 -17.18
N GLY A 339 22.67 -17.34 -17.44
CA GLY A 339 24.06 -17.74 -17.26
C GLY A 339 24.44 -18.16 -15.83
N ALA A 340 23.49 -18.26 -14.89
CA ALA A 340 23.76 -18.81 -13.56
C ALA A 340 24.42 -20.20 -13.66
N THR A 341 25.42 -20.45 -12.81
CA THR A 341 26.17 -21.72 -12.75
C THR A 341 26.30 -22.21 -11.31
N ASP A 342 26.86 -23.40 -11.10
CA ASP A 342 27.01 -24.04 -9.78
C ASP A 342 25.70 -24.06 -8.97
N VAL A 343 24.61 -24.49 -9.62
CA VAL A 343 23.27 -24.46 -9.03
C VAL A 343 23.04 -25.70 -8.17
N LYS A 344 22.76 -25.49 -6.89
CA LYS A 344 22.58 -26.56 -5.90
C LYS A 344 21.43 -26.25 -4.96
N LEU A 345 20.76 -27.29 -4.48
CA LEU A 345 19.76 -27.17 -3.42
C LEU A 345 20.33 -27.79 -2.14
N VAL A 346 20.46 -27.00 -1.08
CA VAL A 346 21.05 -27.40 0.21
C VAL A 346 20.06 -27.18 1.34
N GLU A 347 20.13 -28.01 2.38
CA GLU A 347 19.24 -27.89 3.55
C GLU A 347 19.75 -26.83 4.53
N GLU A 348 21.06 -26.80 4.75
CA GLU A 348 21.72 -25.86 5.64
C GLU A 348 21.84 -24.47 5.00
N ARG A 349 21.77 -23.44 5.85
CA ARG A 349 21.95 -22.06 5.41
C ARG A 349 23.42 -21.83 5.01
N PRO A 350 23.69 -21.39 3.77
CA PRO A 350 25.06 -21.05 3.38
C PRO A 350 25.50 -19.73 4.04
N GLU A 351 26.79 -19.62 4.37
CA GLU A 351 27.36 -18.46 5.10
C GLU A 351 27.16 -17.13 4.37
N PHE A 352 27.15 -17.14 3.04
CA PHE A 352 26.92 -15.94 2.20
C PHE A 352 25.44 -15.60 2.00
N ALA A 353 24.50 -16.34 2.62
CA ALA A 353 23.09 -15.94 2.62
C ALA A 353 22.90 -14.69 3.51
N TYR A 354 22.39 -13.61 2.90
CA TYR A 354 22.05 -12.36 3.58
C TYR A 354 21.44 -12.57 4.97
N ALA A 355 21.85 -11.74 5.93
CA ALA A 355 21.34 -11.74 7.29
C ALA A 355 19.80 -11.71 7.30
N ILE A 356 19.20 -12.47 8.22
CA ILE A 356 17.76 -12.46 8.42
C ILE A 356 17.48 -11.15 9.16
N ALA A 357 16.70 -10.26 8.56
CA ALA A 357 16.06 -9.15 9.26
C ALA A 357 14.83 -9.68 10.01
#